data_AF-A0A419FLL5-F1
#
_entry.id   AF-A0A419FLL5-F1
#
_cell.length_a   1.000
_cell.length_b   1.000
_cell.length_c   1.000
_cell.angle_alpha   90.00
_cell.angle_beta   90.00
_cell.angle_gamma   90.00
#
_symmetry.space_group_name_H-M   'P 1'
#
loop_
_entity.id
_entity.type
_entity.pdbx_description
1 polymer ?
#
loop_
_entity_poly.entity_id
_entity_poly.type
_entity_poly.pdbx_seq_one_letter_code
_entity_poly.pdbx_strand_id
1 'polypeptide(L)'
;MAAREATLHPLAAREATSTRPRAEEADPIRLVYQVDRDRVIHTRAFRRLKHKTQVFVHPDSDHVVTRMTHTIEVQQVARTIARALNLNEDLTEAIGFAHDLGHTPFGHAGEEQLAALLPEGFRHNEQSLRIVDLLEGGGHGLNLTDQTREGILKHSKTRDSVASEAWGVASTLEGQIVKLADSIAYLNHDIQDAIRAELIAESQLPDAAHLVLGRVHSERIATLVTDCVLASAETFKGPQPHICLSGEVLAATDVLREFMFERVYLHPEVLKEAKRGQQVVEVLFRHYEAHPDRIPGWSLPDDPSWRRAADYVSGMTDGYALWQAHSLGLIR
;
A
#
# COMPACT_ATOMS: atom_id res chain seq x y z
N MET A 1 28.40 11.29 0.12
CA MET A 1 27.11 11.31 -0.63
C MET A 1 27.36 11.00 -2.11
N ALA A 2 28.01 11.88 -2.89
CA ALA A 2 28.31 11.62 -4.31
C ALA A 2 29.04 10.28 -4.61
N ALA A 3 29.96 9.86 -3.75
CA ALA A 3 30.66 8.58 -3.91
C ALA A 3 29.75 7.34 -3.74
N ARG A 4 28.69 7.43 -2.90
CA ARG A 4 27.71 6.34 -2.72
C ARG A 4 26.77 6.26 -3.90
N GLU A 5 26.35 7.41 -4.43
CA GLU A 5 25.56 7.41 -5.65
C GLU A 5 26.36 6.83 -6.82
N ALA A 6 27.63 7.21 -6.99
CA ALA A 6 28.46 6.72 -8.09
C ALA A 6 28.55 5.18 -8.16
N THR A 7 28.30 4.45 -7.06
CA THR A 7 28.29 2.98 -7.05
C THR A 7 26.95 2.36 -7.44
N LEU A 8 25.84 3.10 -7.45
CA LEU A 8 24.53 2.58 -7.87
C LEU A 8 24.48 2.35 -9.38
N HIS A 9 23.64 1.40 -9.79
CA HIS A 9 23.37 1.10 -11.18
C HIS A 9 23.01 2.37 -11.98
N PRO A 10 23.46 2.56 -13.24
CA PRO A 10 23.18 3.77 -14.02
C PRO A 10 21.69 4.14 -14.10
N LEU A 11 20.80 3.15 -14.09
CA LEU A 11 19.34 3.33 -14.13
C LEU A 11 18.70 3.67 -12.77
N ALA A 12 19.46 3.62 -11.67
CA ALA A 12 18.95 3.94 -10.34
C ALA A 12 18.60 5.42 -10.22
N ALA A 13 17.53 5.71 -9.47
CA ALA A 13 17.16 7.07 -9.15
C ALA A 13 18.27 7.77 -8.36
N ARG A 14 18.64 8.97 -8.82
CA ARG A 14 19.67 9.80 -8.20
C ARG A 14 19.01 10.81 -7.27
N GLU A 15 19.62 10.97 -6.11
CA GLU A 15 19.28 11.98 -5.13
C GLU A 15 19.74 13.37 -5.57
N ALA A 16 20.92 13.45 -6.21
CA ALA A 16 21.47 14.71 -6.70
C ALA A 16 20.56 15.43 -7.72
N THR A 17 19.69 14.70 -8.42
CA THR A 17 18.74 15.25 -9.40
C THR A 17 17.30 15.28 -8.87
N SER A 18 17.10 14.96 -7.59
CA SER A 18 15.76 14.95 -7.00
C SER A 18 15.28 16.36 -6.68
N THR A 19 13.97 16.57 -6.83
CA THR A 19 13.30 17.85 -6.59
C THR A 19 12.15 17.67 -5.60
N ARG A 20 11.79 18.77 -4.95
CA ARG A 20 10.64 18.88 -4.04
C ARG A 20 9.74 20.03 -4.51
N PRO A 21 8.43 19.99 -4.25
CA PRO A 21 7.51 21.08 -4.57
C PRO A 21 7.93 22.43 -3.97
N ARG A 22 8.49 22.41 -2.75
CA ARG A 22 9.00 23.60 -2.06
C ARG A 22 10.49 23.42 -1.79
N ALA A 23 11.26 24.46 -2.08
CA ALA A 23 12.69 24.47 -1.80
C ALA A 23 12.95 24.48 -0.28
N GLU A 24 13.89 23.66 0.16
CA GLU A 24 14.32 23.54 1.55
C GLU A 24 15.84 23.41 1.60
N GLU A 25 16.43 23.83 2.72
CA GLU A 25 17.86 23.64 2.95
C GLU A 25 18.18 22.13 3.07
N ALA A 26 19.30 21.72 2.47
CA ALA A 26 19.73 20.33 2.53
C ALA A 26 20.10 19.95 3.97
N ASP A 27 19.69 18.75 4.39
CA ASP A 27 20.11 18.19 5.67
C ASP A 27 21.64 17.92 5.63
N PRO A 28 22.40 18.29 6.67
CA PRO A 28 23.86 18.18 6.65
C PRO A 28 24.37 16.74 6.64
N ILE A 29 23.52 15.77 6.98
CA ILE A 29 23.90 14.34 7.09
C ILE A 29 23.00 13.47 6.21
N ARG A 30 21.68 13.66 6.31
CA ARG A 30 20.71 12.78 5.67
C ARG A 30 20.49 13.16 4.22
N LEU A 31 20.40 12.11 3.43
CA LEU A 31 20.11 12.15 2.01
C LEU A 31 18.60 12.41 1.77
N VAL A 32 18.20 12.91 0.59
CA VAL A 32 16.85 13.46 0.38
C VAL A 32 15.76 12.40 0.54
N TYR A 33 16.02 11.17 0.08
CA TYR A 33 15.07 10.07 0.26
C TYR A 33 15.06 9.53 1.69
N GLN A 34 16.18 9.64 2.42
CA GLN A 34 16.22 9.34 3.87
C GLN A 34 15.37 10.34 4.65
N VAL A 35 15.43 11.63 4.30
CA VAL A 35 14.55 12.66 4.87
C VAL A 35 13.08 12.34 4.57
N ASP A 36 12.73 11.89 3.37
CA ASP A 36 11.37 11.48 3.02
C ASP A 36 10.88 10.32 3.89
N ARG A 37 11.67 9.24 3.96
CA ARG A 37 11.38 8.08 4.80
C ARG A 37 11.14 8.50 6.25
N ASP A 38 12.04 9.30 6.80
CA ASP A 38 11.96 9.74 8.19
C ASP A 38 10.71 10.59 8.43
N ARG A 39 10.34 11.48 7.50
CA ARG A 39 9.10 12.27 7.57
C ARG A 39 7.88 11.37 7.60
N VAL A 40 7.82 10.37 6.72
CA VAL A 40 6.70 9.42 6.60
C VAL A 40 6.51 8.61 7.88
N ILE A 41 7.57 8.00 8.42
CA ILE A 41 7.47 7.11 9.60
C ILE A 41 6.97 7.85 10.85
N HIS A 42 7.25 9.16 10.96
CA HIS A 42 6.84 9.97 12.11
C HIS A 42 5.43 10.57 11.99
N THR A 43 4.71 10.29 10.91
CA THR A 43 3.34 10.77 10.69
C THR A 43 2.32 10.17 11.67
N ARG A 44 1.18 10.84 11.85
CA ARG A 44 0.01 10.24 12.49
C ARG A 44 -0.59 9.18 11.59
N ALA A 45 -0.61 9.39 10.27
CA ALA A 45 -1.10 8.43 9.29
C ALA A 45 -0.38 7.07 9.41
N PHE A 46 0.96 7.06 9.44
CA PHE A 46 1.74 5.84 9.57
C PHE A 46 1.49 5.11 10.90
N ARG A 47 1.39 5.84 12.02
CA ARG A 47 1.04 5.25 13.33
C ARG A 47 -0.31 4.54 13.32
N ARG A 48 -1.28 5.06 12.55
CA ARG A 48 -2.63 4.48 12.46
C ARG A 48 -2.67 3.14 11.72
N LEU A 49 -1.68 2.85 10.86
CA LEU A 49 -1.59 1.56 10.16
C LEU A 49 -1.54 0.37 11.13
N LYS A 50 -1.04 0.58 12.36
CA LYS A 50 -1.04 -0.43 13.43
C LYS A 50 -2.44 -0.92 13.79
N HIS A 51 -3.45 -0.09 13.60
CA HIS A 51 -4.82 -0.33 14.05
C HIS A 51 -5.80 -0.38 12.86
N LYS A 52 -5.29 -0.71 11.67
CA LYS A 52 -6.06 -1.00 10.47
C LYS A 52 -5.76 -2.43 10.04
N THR A 53 -6.78 -3.26 9.93
CA THR A 53 -6.68 -4.60 9.37
C THR A 53 -6.41 -4.53 7.87
N GLN A 54 -5.72 -5.54 7.35
CA GLN A 54 -5.46 -5.66 5.92
C GLN A 54 -6.68 -6.21 5.17
N VAL A 55 -6.93 -7.52 5.27
CA VAL A 55 -8.06 -8.21 4.63
C VAL A 55 -9.04 -8.80 5.65
N PHE A 56 -8.55 -9.43 6.71
CA PHE A 56 -9.40 -10.12 7.67
C PHE A 56 -9.73 -9.22 8.86
N VAL A 57 -11.02 -9.04 9.13
CA VAL A 57 -11.48 -8.47 10.39
C VAL A 57 -11.80 -9.63 11.32
N HIS A 58 -10.79 -10.10 12.06
CA HIS A 58 -10.99 -11.12 13.09
C HIS A 58 -10.69 -10.52 14.47
N PRO A 59 -11.68 -9.88 15.12
CA PRO A 59 -11.45 -9.10 16.34
C PRO A 59 -10.89 -9.90 17.52
N ASP A 60 -11.02 -11.24 17.49
CA ASP A 60 -10.55 -12.14 18.57
C ASP A 60 -9.21 -12.84 18.27
N SER A 61 -8.46 -12.42 17.24
CA SER A 61 -7.16 -13.02 16.89
C SER A 61 -6.00 -12.03 17.03
N ASP A 62 -5.06 -12.35 17.93
CA ASP A 62 -3.83 -11.57 18.19
C ASP A 62 -2.84 -11.59 17.00
N HIS A 63 -3.13 -12.37 15.95
CA HIS A 63 -2.21 -12.65 14.85
C HIS A 63 -2.68 -12.13 13.49
N VAL A 64 -3.78 -11.39 13.42
CA VAL A 64 -4.26 -10.80 12.16
C VAL A 64 -3.26 -9.77 11.63
N VAL A 65 -2.94 -9.85 10.34
CA VAL A 65 -2.07 -8.88 9.69
C VAL A 65 -2.72 -7.50 9.70
N THR A 66 -2.00 -6.55 10.27
CA THR A 66 -2.30 -5.12 10.18
C THR A 66 -1.65 -4.52 8.95
N ARG A 67 -2.10 -3.33 8.52
CA ARG A 67 -1.44 -2.57 7.46
C ARG A 67 0.00 -2.21 7.79
N MET A 68 0.32 -2.04 9.08
CA MET A 68 1.70 -1.80 9.51
C MET A 68 2.58 -3.02 9.26
N THR A 69 2.12 -4.22 9.59
CA THR A 69 2.88 -5.46 9.35
C THR A 69 2.99 -5.75 7.85
N HIS A 70 1.92 -5.53 7.07
CA HIS A 70 1.97 -5.55 5.59
C HIS A 70 3.07 -4.63 5.07
N THR A 71 3.04 -3.36 5.48
CA THR A 71 4.00 -2.35 5.05
C THR A 71 5.44 -2.77 5.36
N ILE A 72 5.69 -3.38 6.52
CA ILE A 72 7.02 -3.88 6.90
C ILE A 72 7.47 -5.04 5.98
N GLU A 73 6.57 -5.95 5.62
CA GLU A 73 6.87 -7.04 4.68
C GLU A 73 7.16 -6.53 3.27
N VAL A 74 6.32 -5.60 2.76
CA VAL A 74 6.56 -4.92 1.47
C VAL A 74 7.94 -4.26 1.48
N GLN A 75 8.30 -3.58 2.55
CA GLN A 75 9.60 -2.95 2.72
C GLN A 75 10.75 -3.95 2.68
N GLN A 76 10.62 -5.08 3.37
CA GLN A 76 11.65 -6.12 3.38
C GLN A 76 11.86 -6.71 1.97
N VAL A 77 10.78 -7.02 1.26
CA VAL A 77 10.82 -7.54 -0.11
C VAL A 77 11.41 -6.49 -1.07
N ALA A 78 10.89 -5.27 -1.05
CA ALA A 78 11.28 -4.19 -1.95
C ALA A 78 12.76 -3.84 -1.81
N ARG A 79 13.25 -3.70 -0.56
CA ARG A 79 14.68 -3.43 -0.31
C ARG A 79 15.59 -4.55 -0.78
N THR A 80 15.17 -5.80 -0.62
CA THR A 80 15.94 -6.96 -1.06
C THR A 80 16.13 -6.92 -2.57
N ILE A 81 15.06 -6.65 -3.32
CA ILE A 81 15.10 -6.51 -4.79
C ILE A 81 15.96 -5.30 -5.19
N ALA A 82 15.74 -4.14 -4.58
CA ALA A 82 16.49 -2.91 -4.90
C ALA A 82 17.99 -3.10 -4.68
N ARG A 83 18.37 -3.71 -3.55
CA ARG A 83 19.77 -4.00 -3.24
C ARG A 83 20.40 -4.96 -4.23
N ALA A 84 19.70 -6.04 -4.57
CA ALA A 84 20.22 -7.05 -5.52
C ALA A 84 20.42 -6.47 -6.93
N LEU A 85 19.56 -5.54 -7.34
CA LEU A 85 19.67 -4.81 -8.61
C LEU A 85 20.56 -3.56 -8.53
N ASN A 86 21.16 -3.28 -7.37
CA ASN A 86 21.98 -2.10 -7.10
C ASN A 86 21.27 -0.77 -7.43
N LEU A 87 19.98 -0.69 -7.09
CA LEU A 87 19.11 0.49 -7.21
C LEU A 87 19.05 1.27 -5.89
N ASN A 88 18.32 2.39 -5.86
CA ASN A 88 18.28 3.25 -4.69
C ASN A 88 17.37 2.68 -3.58
N GLU A 89 18.00 2.08 -2.55
CA GLU A 89 17.29 1.53 -1.40
C GLU A 89 16.51 2.59 -0.61
N ASP A 90 17.04 3.81 -0.44
CA ASP A 90 16.41 4.85 0.38
C ASP A 90 15.13 5.38 -0.28
N LEU A 91 15.11 5.52 -1.62
CA LEU A 91 13.88 5.84 -2.37
C LEU A 91 12.85 4.72 -2.27
N THR A 92 13.30 3.47 -2.46
CA THR A 92 12.44 2.29 -2.35
C THR A 92 11.79 2.20 -0.97
N GLU A 93 12.57 2.51 0.08
CA GLU A 93 12.06 2.58 1.44
C GLU A 93 11.01 3.68 1.62
N ALA A 94 11.33 4.91 1.22
CA ALA A 94 10.45 6.06 1.36
C ALA A 94 9.09 5.82 0.69
N ILE A 95 9.07 5.27 -0.52
CA ILE A 95 7.84 4.96 -1.25
C ILE A 95 7.05 3.89 -0.51
N GLY A 96 7.66 2.76 -0.19
CA GLY A 96 6.88 1.65 0.36
C GLY A 96 6.46 1.87 1.82
N PHE A 97 7.10 2.72 2.63
CA PHE A 97 6.52 3.13 3.92
C PHE A 97 5.29 4.05 3.75
N ALA A 98 5.18 4.73 2.61
CA ALA A 98 4.14 5.72 2.35
C ALA A 98 2.98 5.21 1.47
N HIS A 99 3.15 4.08 0.77
CA HIS A 99 2.18 3.61 -0.23
C HIS A 99 0.77 3.42 0.36
N ASP A 100 0.69 2.92 1.59
CA ASP A 100 -0.55 2.43 2.21
C ASP A 100 -1.22 3.44 3.17
N LEU A 101 -0.70 4.67 3.28
CA LEU A 101 -1.18 5.66 4.26
C LEU A 101 -2.66 6.04 4.12
N GLY A 102 -3.15 6.05 2.89
CA GLY A 102 -4.48 6.52 2.49
C GLY A 102 -5.58 5.48 2.55
N HIS A 103 -5.27 4.23 2.93
CA HIS A 103 -6.32 3.24 3.09
C HIS A 103 -7.31 3.63 4.16
N THR A 104 -8.58 3.34 3.91
CA THR A 104 -9.70 3.56 4.83
C THR A 104 -9.67 2.55 5.99
N PRO A 105 -10.45 2.80 7.07
CA PRO A 105 -10.78 1.72 7.99
C PRO A 105 -11.52 0.60 7.24
N PHE A 106 -11.30 -0.65 7.67
CA PHE A 106 -11.83 -1.87 7.05
C PHE A 106 -11.32 -2.15 5.63
N GLY A 107 -10.16 -1.60 5.27
CA GLY A 107 -9.46 -1.92 4.02
C GLY A 107 -10.29 -1.66 2.75
N HIS A 108 -10.29 -2.61 1.82
CA HIS A 108 -10.99 -2.44 0.54
C HIS A 108 -12.48 -2.16 0.69
N ALA A 109 -13.13 -2.71 1.72
CA ALA A 109 -14.55 -2.49 1.97
C ALA A 109 -14.85 -0.99 2.22
N GLY A 110 -14.02 -0.32 3.02
CA GLY A 110 -14.18 1.11 3.26
C GLY A 110 -13.84 1.96 2.04
N GLU A 111 -12.85 1.54 1.26
CA GLU A 111 -12.45 2.20 0.01
C GLU A 111 -13.57 2.13 -1.04
N GLU A 112 -14.15 0.96 -1.26
CA GLU A 112 -15.30 0.76 -2.14
C GLU A 112 -16.50 1.63 -1.72
N GLN A 113 -16.78 1.69 -0.41
CA GLN A 113 -17.89 2.49 0.09
C GLN A 113 -17.66 3.98 -0.14
N LEU A 114 -16.48 4.51 0.17
CA LEU A 114 -16.17 5.91 -0.12
C LEU A 114 -16.19 6.18 -1.63
N ALA A 115 -15.70 5.24 -2.44
CA ALA A 115 -15.72 5.39 -3.90
C ALA A 115 -17.13 5.48 -4.47
N ALA A 116 -18.10 4.81 -3.87
CA ALA A 116 -19.51 4.92 -4.25
C ALA A 116 -20.18 6.22 -3.77
N LEU A 117 -19.69 6.82 -2.68
CA LEU A 117 -20.26 8.01 -2.05
C LEU A 117 -19.68 9.33 -2.60
N LEU A 118 -18.41 9.34 -3.01
CA LEU A 118 -17.73 10.55 -3.47
C LEU A 118 -18.02 10.82 -4.96
N PRO A 119 -18.27 12.08 -5.36
CA PRO A 119 -18.52 12.44 -6.76
C PRO A 119 -17.39 12.03 -7.74
N GLU A 120 -16.14 12.12 -7.31
CA GLU A 120 -14.96 11.72 -8.08
C GLU A 120 -14.48 10.29 -7.80
N GLY A 121 -15.18 9.56 -6.94
CA GLY A 121 -14.72 8.30 -6.37
C GLY A 121 -13.65 8.48 -5.29
N PHE A 122 -13.07 7.37 -4.86
CA PHE A 122 -12.06 7.33 -3.81
C PHE A 122 -11.09 6.19 -4.09
N ARG A 123 -9.79 6.47 -3.91
CA ARG A 123 -8.72 5.50 -4.07
C ARG A 123 -7.64 5.73 -3.03
N HIS A 124 -7.16 4.65 -2.40
CA HIS A 124 -6.19 4.76 -1.31
C HIS A 124 -4.88 5.41 -1.74
N ASN A 125 -4.40 5.19 -2.97
CA ASN A 125 -3.12 5.71 -3.46
C ASN A 125 -3.18 7.23 -3.69
N GLU A 126 -4.29 7.72 -4.21
CA GLU A 126 -4.57 9.15 -4.34
C GLU A 126 -4.73 9.79 -2.95
N GLN A 127 -5.37 9.09 -2.01
CA GLN A 127 -5.47 9.54 -0.62
C GLN A 127 -4.11 9.51 0.10
N SER A 128 -3.23 8.54 -0.16
CA SER A 128 -1.87 8.49 0.38
C SER A 128 -1.07 9.71 -0.08
N LEU A 129 -1.15 10.05 -1.37
CA LEU A 129 -0.52 11.25 -1.91
C LEU A 129 -1.10 12.53 -1.26
N ARG A 130 -2.43 12.60 -1.13
CA ARG A 130 -3.11 13.73 -0.46
C ARG A 130 -2.70 13.87 1.00
N ILE A 131 -2.50 12.78 1.73
CA ILE A 131 -2.03 12.80 3.12
C ILE A 131 -0.65 13.45 3.20
N VAL A 132 0.29 13.01 2.36
CA VAL A 132 1.67 13.52 2.39
C VAL A 132 1.81 14.91 1.78
N ASP A 133 0.94 15.32 0.86
CA ASP A 133 1.01 16.63 0.23
C ASP A 133 0.24 17.71 1.00
N LEU A 134 -0.85 17.35 1.69
CA LEU A 134 -1.79 18.32 2.22
C LEU A 134 -2.20 18.08 3.68
N LEU A 135 -2.52 16.85 4.11
CA LEU A 135 -3.15 16.65 5.43
C LEU A 135 -2.15 16.60 6.59
N GLU A 136 -0.99 16.01 6.38
CA GLU A 136 0.07 15.99 7.39
C GLU A 136 0.75 17.35 7.56
N GLY A 137 1.62 17.47 8.57
CA GLY A 137 2.33 18.72 8.84
C GLY A 137 1.41 19.88 9.25
N GLY A 138 0.21 19.57 9.75
CA GLY A 138 -0.77 20.58 10.17
C GLY A 138 -1.51 21.25 9.01
N GLY A 139 -1.67 20.57 7.87
CA GLY A 139 -2.31 21.15 6.68
C GLY A 139 -1.31 21.65 5.62
N HIS A 140 -0.02 21.43 5.82
CA HIS A 140 1.05 21.89 4.93
C HIS A 140 1.68 20.76 4.11
N GLY A 141 1.41 19.50 4.45
CA GLY A 141 2.10 18.34 3.91
C GLY A 141 3.52 18.18 4.41
N LEU A 142 4.16 17.11 3.97
CA LEU A 142 5.52 16.70 4.30
C LEU A 142 6.57 17.20 3.31
N ASN A 143 6.15 17.81 2.20
CA ASN A 143 7.03 18.26 1.11
C ASN A 143 7.99 17.17 0.62
N LEU A 144 7.48 15.96 0.37
CA LEU A 144 8.31 14.83 -0.09
C LEU A 144 8.88 15.11 -1.49
N THR A 145 9.93 14.37 -1.87
CA THR A 145 10.49 14.45 -3.22
C THR A 145 9.50 13.98 -4.28
N ASP A 146 9.63 14.50 -5.49
CA ASP A 146 8.73 14.18 -6.60
C ASP A 146 8.75 12.68 -6.95
N GLN A 147 9.92 12.03 -6.86
CA GLN A 147 10.05 10.59 -7.08
C GLN A 147 9.29 9.77 -6.01
N THR A 148 9.38 10.16 -4.73
CA THR A 148 8.63 9.50 -3.66
C THR A 148 7.12 9.68 -3.88
N ARG A 149 6.68 10.89 -4.20
CA ARG A 149 5.26 11.21 -4.48
C ARG A 149 4.72 10.42 -5.67
N GLU A 150 5.46 10.35 -6.76
CA GLU A 150 5.09 9.55 -7.94
C GLU A 150 5.01 8.06 -7.60
N GLY A 151 5.99 7.52 -6.86
CA GLY A 151 5.99 6.13 -6.42
C GLY A 151 4.77 5.78 -5.58
N ILE A 152 4.37 6.67 -4.65
CA ILE A 152 3.15 6.52 -3.85
C ILE A 152 1.92 6.50 -4.76
N LEU A 153 1.83 7.39 -5.74
CA LEU A 153 0.64 7.44 -6.61
C LEU A 153 0.53 6.22 -7.52
N LYS A 154 1.64 5.74 -8.07
CA LYS A 154 1.66 4.73 -9.15
C LYS A 154 1.83 3.29 -8.69
N HIS A 155 1.94 3.03 -7.38
CA HIS A 155 2.11 1.66 -6.88
C HIS A 155 0.87 0.78 -7.09
N SER A 156 -0.33 1.37 -7.12
CA SER A 156 -1.60 0.63 -7.14
C SER A 156 -1.86 -0.10 -8.47
N LYS A 157 -2.74 -1.11 -8.44
CA LYS A 157 -2.99 -2.08 -9.54
C LYS A 157 -4.49 -2.33 -9.74
N THR A 158 -4.92 -2.58 -10.98
CA THR A 158 -6.27 -3.13 -11.19
C THR A 158 -6.31 -4.63 -10.90
N ARG A 159 -7.51 -5.14 -10.72
CA ARG A 159 -7.82 -6.54 -10.45
C ARG A 159 -7.23 -7.51 -11.48
N ASP A 160 -6.98 -7.09 -12.72
CA ASP A 160 -6.74 -8.03 -13.83
C ASP A 160 -5.38 -8.73 -13.79
N SER A 161 -4.31 -8.11 -13.25
CA SER A 161 -2.99 -8.76 -13.11
C SER A 161 -2.14 -8.12 -12.03
N VAL A 162 -1.25 -8.92 -11.41
CA VAL A 162 -0.16 -8.42 -10.55
C VAL A 162 0.76 -7.44 -11.31
N ALA A 163 0.81 -7.50 -12.64
CA ALA A 163 1.59 -6.57 -13.46
C ALA A 163 0.77 -5.40 -14.03
N SER A 164 -0.52 -5.27 -13.72
CA SER A 164 -1.40 -4.27 -14.36
C SER A 164 -0.96 -2.81 -14.15
N GLU A 165 -0.97 -2.00 -15.21
CA GLU A 165 -0.52 -0.60 -15.27
C GLU A 165 -1.65 0.44 -15.11
N ALA A 166 -2.69 0.14 -14.35
CA ALA A 166 -3.89 0.98 -14.31
C ALA A 166 -3.70 2.46 -13.92
N TRP A 167 -2.63 2.80 -13.18
CA TRP A 167 -2.23 4.18 -12.85
C TRP A 167 -0.91 4.59 -13.53
N GLY A 168 -0.58 3.91 -14.62
CA GLY A 168 0.70 4.01 -15.33
C GLY A 168 1.83 3.26 -14.63
N VAL A 169 3.01 3.43 -15.19
CA VAL A 169 4.27 2.89 -14.68
C VAL A 169 5.04 4.02 -14.00
N ALA A 170 5.60 3.74 -12.82
CA ALA A 170 6.51 4.68 -12.16
C ALA A 170 7.74 4.94 -13.04
N SER A 171 8.14 6.21 -13.15
CA SER A 171 9.30 6.60 -13.93
C SER A 171 10.59 5.98 -13.39
N THR A 172 10.64 5.71 -12.08
CA THR A 172 11.75 5.07 -11.39
C THR A 172 11.55 3.56 -11.29
N LEU A 173 12.65 2.80 -11.40
CA LEU A 173 12.63 1.36 -11.17
C LEU A 173 12.28 1.05 -9.70
N GLU A 174 12.72 1.90 -8.77
CA GLU A 174 12.40 1.80 -7.34
C GLU A 174 10.88 1.88 -7.08
N GLY A 175 10.15 2.75 -7.78
CA GLY A 175 8.68 2.79 -7.69
C GLY A 175 8.02 1.54 -8.26
N GLN A 176 8.58 0.98 -9.35
CA GLN A 176 8.11 -0.29 -9.92
C GLN A 176 8.40 -1.48 -8.98
N ILE A 177 9.51 -1.47 -8.25
CA ILE A 177 9.82 -2.47 -7.22
C ILE A 177 8.74 -2.47 -6.15
N VAL A 178 8.40 -1.31 -5.58
CA VAL A 178 7.39 -1.25 -4.50
C VAL A 178 6.06 -1.82 -4.97
N LYS A 179 5.65 -1.48 -6.20
CA LYS A 179 4.45 -2.04 -6.83
C LYS A 179 4.49 -3.57 -6.87
N LEU A 180 5.58 -4.19 -7.31
CA LEU A 180 5.66 -5.65 -7.39
C LEU A 180 5.79 -6.28 -6.00
N ALA A 181 6.58 -5.68 -5.11
CA ALA A 181 6.77 -6.11 -3.72
C ALA A 181 5.47 -6.11 -2.92
N ASP A 182 4.61 -5.12 -3.13
CA ASP A 182 3.28 -5.02 -2.52
C ASP A 182 2.45 -6.29 -2.81
N SER A 183 2.37 -6.70 -4.08
CA SER A 183 1.64 -7.93 -4.43
C SER A 183 2.32 -9.21 -3.99
N ILE A 184 3.65 -9.26 -3.94
CA ILE A 184 4.38 -10.42 -3.41
C ILE A 184 4.04 -10.59 -1.93
N ALA A 185 4.08 -9.52 -1.14
CA ALA A 185 3.77 -9.56 0.29
C ALA A 185 2.29 -9.91 0.51
N TYR A 186 1.40 -9.14 -0.12
CA TYR A 186 -0.06 -9.30 -0.05
C TYR A 186 -0.50 -10.75 -0.28
N LEU A 187 -0.12 -11.34 -1.42
CA LEU A 187 -0.55 -12.69 -1.77
C LEU A 187 -0.09 -13.71 -0.73
N ASN A 188 1.13 -13.57 -0.22
CA ASN A 188 1.74 -14.57 0.64
C ASN A 188 1.25 -14.51 2.09
N HIS A 189 0.99 -13.33 2.64
CA HIS A 189 0.42 -13.25 3.98
C HIS A 189 -1.09 -13.51 3.98
N ASP A 190 -1.80 -13.23 2.90
CA ASP A 190 -3.25 -13.48 2.83
C ASP A 190 -3.52 -14.98 2.78
N ILE A 191 -2.65 -15.74 2.10
CA ILE A 191 -2.67 -17.20 2.16
C ILE A 191 -2.49 -17.67 3.60
N GLN A 192 -1.52 -17.11 4.34
CA GLN A 192 -1.30 -17.51 5.73
C GLN A 192 -2.50 -17.17 6.61
N ASP A 193 -3.06 -15.98 6.48
CA ASP A 193 -4.21 -15.55 7.27
C ASP A 193 -5.47 -16.35 6.92
N ALA A 194 -5.68 -16.67 5.64
CA ALA A 194 -6.78 -17.52 5.21
C ALA A 194 -6.65 -18.95 5.77
N ILE A 195 -5.43 -19.48 5.87
CA ILE A 195 -5.16 -20.78 6.51
C ILE A 195 -5.41 -20.71 8.02
N ARG A 196 -4.95 -19.64 8.70
CA ARG A 196 -5.19 -19.43 10.14
C ARG A 196 -6.68 -19.27 10.45
N ALA A 197 -7.43 -18.65 9.55
CA ALA A 197 -8.88 -18.48 9.64
C ALA A 197 -9.66 -19.73 9.20
N GLU A 198 -8.97 -20.85 8.89
CA GLU A 198 -9.54 -22.12 8.45
C GLU A 198 -10.44 -22.00 7.20
N LEU A 199 -10.25 -20.95 6.39
CA LEU A 199 -10.98 -20.76 5.12
C LEU A 199 -10.44 -21.68 4.02
N ILE A 200 -9.13 -21.92 4.06
CA ILE A 200 -8.42 -22.83 3.16
C ILE A 200 -7.37 -23.62 3.95
N ALA A 201 -6.86 -24.70 3.35
CA ALA A 201 -5.69 -25.43 3.82
C ALA A 201 -4.57 -25.34 2.77
N GLU A 202 -3.30 -25.45 3.19
CA GLU A 202 -2.14 -25.41 2.28
C GLU A 202 -2.28 -26.46 1.15
N SER A 203 -2.84 -27.64 1.46
CA SER A 203 -3.07 -28.71 0.48
C SER A 203 -4.13 -28.39 -0.58
N GLN A 204 -4.89 -27.30 -0.42
CA GLN A 204 -5.90 -26.87 -1.38
C GLN A 204 -5.37 -25.85 -2.40
N LEU A 205 -4.18 -25.27 -2.16
CA LEU A 205 -3.58 -24.35 -3.11
C LEU A 205 -3.27 -25.09 -4.44
N PRO A 206 -3.38 -24.42 -5.60
CA PRO A 206 -3.24 -25.07 -6.90
C PRO A 206 -1.86 -25.73 -7.07
N ASP A 207 -1.83 -27.00 -7.49
CA ASP A 207 -0.59 -27.74 -7.75
C ASP A 207 0.31 -27.03 -8.78
N ALA A 208 -0.30 -26.39 -9.79
CA ALA A 208 0.44 -25.61 -10.78
C ALA A 208 1.21 -24.44 -10.15
N ALA A 209 0.63 -23.77 -9.14
CA ALA A 209 1.31 -22.71 -8.41
C ALA A 209 2.40 -23.28 -7.48
N HIS A 210 2.13 -24.38 -6.79
CA HIS A 210 3.11 -25.05 -5.93
C HIS A 210 4.35 -25.54 -6.67
N LEU A 211 4.17 -26.07 -7.89
CA LEU A 211 5.27 -26.60 -8.70
C LEU A 211 6.29 -25.51 -9.03
N VAL A 212 5.82 -24.29 -9.29
CA VAL A 212 6.65 -23.15 -9.71
C VAL A 212 7.10 -22.33 -8.51
N LEU A 213 6.18 -21.92 -7.64
CA LEU A 213 6.45 -20.96 -6.57
C LEU A 213 7.03 -21.61 -5.32
N GLY A 214 6.69 -22.87 -5.05
CA GLY A 214 7.02 -23.57 -3.81
C GLY A 214 5.80 -23.83 -2.93
N ARG A 215 5.97 -24.75 -1.97
CA ARG A 215 4.88 -25.33 -1.15
C ARG A 215 4.68 -24.62 0.17
N VAL A 216 5.68 -23.89 0.66
CA VAL A 216 5.57 -23.14 1.90
C VAL A 216 5.87 -21.67 1.67
N HIS A 217 5.41 -20.82 2.58
CA HIS A 217 5.55 -19.37 2.48
C HIS A 217 6.98 -18.90 2.17
N SER A 218 8.00 -19.43 2.86
CA SER A 218 9.38 -19.02 2.63
C SER A 218 9.90 -19.39 1.24
N GLU A 219 9.47 -20.52 0.68
CA GLU A 219 9.82 -20.93 -0.69
C GLU A 219 9.18 -19.99 -1.70
N ARG A 220 7.87 -19.67 -1.53
CA ARG A 220 7.16 -18.73 -2.42
C ARG A 220 7.80 -17.36 -2.45
N ILE A 221 8.10 -16.78 -1.29
CA ILE A 221 8.80 -15.49 -1.21
C ILE A 221 10.17 -15.58 -1.88
N ALA A 222 10.95 -16.62 -1.58
CA ALA A 222 12.28 -16.79 -2.15
C ALA A 222 12.25 -16.90 -3.69
N THR A 223 11.32 -17.68 -4.23
CA THR A 223 11.13 -17.83 -5.67
C THR A 223 10.74 -16.51 -6.31
N LEU A 224 9.72 -15.83 -5.79
CA LEU A 224 9.21 -14.57 -6.35
C LEU A 224 10.28 -13.47 -6.33
N VAL A 225 11.02 -13.34 -5.23
CA VAL A 225 12.10 -12.34 -5.11
C VAL A 225 13.26 -12.68 -6.04
N THR A 226 13.69 -13.94 -6.08
CA THR A 226 14.80 -14.37 -6.93
C THR A 226 14.47 -14.18 -8.40
N ASP A 227 13.29 -14.65 -8.83
CA ASP A 227 12.82 -14.48 -10.19
C ASP A 227 12.69 -13.01 -10.56
N CYS A 228 12.10 -12.19 -9.69
CA CYS A 228 12.00 -10.75 -9.92
C CYS A 228 13.36 -10.11 -10.21
N VAL A 229 14.37 -10.42 -9.41
CA VAL A 229 15.73 -9.89 -9.59
C VAL A 229 16.32 -10.36 -10.91
N LEU A 230 16.26 -11.66 -11.20
CA LEU A 230 16.88 -12.23 -12.39
C LEU A 230 16.19 -11.75 -13.68
N ALA A 231 14.86 -11.81 -13.73
CA ALA A 231 14.08 -11.36 -14.87
C ALA A 231 14.29 -9.86 -15.13
N SER A 232 14.23 -9.02 -14.07
CA SER A 232 14.44 -7.57 -14.20
C SER A 232 15.86 -7.25 -14.69
N ALA A 233 16.88 -7.94 -14.18
CA ALA A 233 18.27 -7.74 -14.61
C ALA A 233 18.48 -8.05 -16.11
N GLU A 234 17.75 -9.02 -16.67
CA GLU A 234 17.78 -9.28 -18.11
C GLU A 234 17.17 -8.11 -18.91
N THR A 235 16.09 -7.48 -18.41
CA THR A 235 15.51 -6.30 -19.09
C THR A 235 16.48 -5.11 -19.15
N PHE A 236 17.39 -4.99 -18.19
CA PHE A 236 18.35 -3.88 -18.12
C PHE A 236 19.39 -3.90 -19.25
N LYS A 237 19.56 -5.05 -19.91
CA LYS A 237 20.41 -5.21 -21.10
C LYS A 237 19.71 -4.74 -22.37
N GLY A 238 18.38 -4.59 -22.32
CA GLY A 238 17.54 -4.19 -23.44
C GLY A 238 17.25 -2.68 -23.49
N PRO A 239 16.51 -2.22 -24.52
CA PRO A 239 16.17 -0.81 -24.69
C PRO A 239 15.07 -0.31 -23.75
N GLN A 240 14.36 -1.22 -23.07
CA GLN A 240 13.23 -0.90 -22.19
C GLN A 240 13.40 -1.59 -20.83
N PRO A 241 14.28 -1.06 -19.96
CA PRO A 241 14.46 -1.60 -18.61
C PRO A 241 13.19 -1.43 -17.78
N HIS A 242 12.78 -2.50 -17.09
CA HIS A 242 11.61 -2.50 -16.21
C HIS A 242 11.73 -3.59 -15.15
N ILE A 243 10.92 -3.47 -14.09
CA ILE A 243 10.85 -4.48 -13.04
C ILE A 243 9.74 -5.48 -13.37
N CYS A 244 10.05 -6.77 -13.40
CA CYS A 244 9.09 -7.81 -13.78
C CYS A 244 9.37 -9.15 -13.10
N LEU A 245 8.39 -10.05 -13.22
CA LEU A 245 8.55 -11.49 -13.06
C LEU A 245 8.70 -12.12 -14.44
N SER A 246 9.34 -13.28 -14.51
CA SER A 246 9.34 -14.11 -15.72
C SER A 246 7.92 -14.58 -16.06
N GLY A 247 7.67 -14.92 -17.32
CA GLY A 247 6.33 -15.34 -17.76
C GLY A 247 5.79 -16.56 -17.03
N GLU A 248 6.66 -17.52 -16.68
CA GLU A 248 6.28 -18.73 -15.93
C GLU A 248 5.87 -18.40 -14.48
N VAL A 249 6.69 -17.60 -13.78
CA VAL A 249 6.43 -17.21 -12.39
C VAL A 249 5.23 -16.28 -12.30
N LEU A 250 5.07 -15.34 -13.24
CA LEU A 250 3.90 -14.49 -13.32
C LEU A 250 2.61 -15.30 -13.50
N ALA A 251 2.60 -16.25 -14.44
CA ALA A 251 1.45 -17.11 -14.68
C ALA A 251 1.08 -17.94 -13.44
N ALA A 252 2.07 -18.51 -12.75
CA ALA A 252 1.84 -19.24 -11.50
C ALA A 252 1.30 -18.33 -10.37
N THR A 253 1.79 -17.09 -10.31
CA THR A 253 1.31 -16.07 -9.36
C THR A 253 -0.14 -15.68 -9.62
N ASP A 254 -0.49 -15.48 -10.90
CA ASP A 254 -1.86 -15.14 -11.28
C ASP A 254 -2.84 -16.28 -10.99
N VAL A 255 -2.46 -17.55 -11.22
CA VAL A 255 -3.25 -18.74 -10.82
C VAL A 255 -3.52 -18.75 -9.31
N LEU A 256 -2.50 -18.47 -8.50
CA LEU A 256 -2.64 -18.45 -7.04
C LEU A 256 -3.54 -17.30 -6.58
N ARG A 257 -3.43 -16.13 -7.22
CA ARG A 257 -4.26 -14.96 -6.94
C ARG A 257 -5.73 -15.19 -7.31
N GLU A 258 -6.01 -15.81 -8.46
CA GLU A 258 -7.36 -16.19 -8.87
C GLU A 258 -7.99 -17.16 -7.86
N PHE A 259 -7.23 -18.17 -7.43
CA PHE A 259 -7.68 -19.08 -6.38
C PHE A 259 -8.03 -18.35 -5.08
N MET A 260 -7.19 -17.41 -4.62
CA MET A 260 -7.46 -16.61 -3.43
C MET A 260 -8.74 -15.78 -3.59
N PHE A 261 -8.99 -15.21 -4.77
CA PHE A 261 -10.21 -14.47 -5.03
C PHE A 261 -11.46 -15.33 -4.90
N GLU A 262 -11.47 -16.50 -5.53
CA GLU A 262 -12.61 -17.40 -5.51
C GLU A 262 -12.86 -18.02 -4.13
N ARG A 263 -11.81 -18.37 -3.40
CA ARG A 263 -11.91 -19.19 -2.18
C ARG A 263 -11.92 -18.36 -0.90
N VAL A 264 -11.30 -17.18 -0.92
CA VAL A 264 -11.06 -16.38 0.28
C VAL A 264 -11.80 -15.06 0.19
N TYR A 265 -11.51 -14.21 -0.80
CA TYR A 265 -12.10 -12.86 -0.85
C TYR A 265 -13.61 -12.88 -1.12
N LEU A 266 -14.10 -13.87 -1.88
CA LEU A 266 -15.54 -14.07 -2.11
C LEU A 266 -16.23 -14.96 -1.07
N HIS A 267 -15.53 -15.36 0.01
CA HIS A 267 -16.12 -16.20 1.04
C HIS A 267 -17.27 -15.46 1.76
N PRO A 268 -18.42 -16.11 2.03
CA PRO A 268 -19.60 -15.43 2.61
C PRO A 268 -19.34 -14.67 3.91
N GLU A 269 -18.54 -15.23 4.82
CA GLU A 269 -18.20 -14.54 6.08
C GLU A 269 -17.31 -13.31 5.85
N VAL A 270 -16.36 -13.37 4.90
CA VAL A 270 -15.52 -12.22 4.54
C VAL A 270 -16.38 -11.10 3.93
N LEU A 271 -17.28 -11.45 3.01
CA LEU A 271 -18.23 -10.50 2.40
C LEU A 271 -19.20 -9.89 3.42
N LYS A 272 -19.58 -10.65 4.45
CA LYS A 272 -20.46 -10.17 5.53
C LYS A 272 -19.75 -9.17 6.44
N GLU A 273 -18.50 -9.42 6.81
CA GLU A 273 -17.70 -8.44 7.55
C GLU A 273 -17.39 -7.20 6.71
N ALA A 274 -17.08 -7.37 5.43
CA ALA A 274 -16.91 -6.25 4.49
C ALA A 274 -18.16 -5.36 4.45
N LYS A 275 -19.36 -5.95 4.36
CA LYS A 275 -20.63 -5.19 4.40
C LYS A 275 -20.84 -4.43 5.70
N ARG A 276 -20.42 -4.99 6.85
CA ARG A 276 -20.47 -4.27 8.13
C ARG A 276 -19.53 -3.07 8.13
N GLY A 277 -18.30 -3.26 7.65
CA GLY A 277 -17.33 -2.16 7.48
C GLY A 277 -17.86 -1.05 6.57
N GLN A 278 -18.46 -1.42 5.43
CA GLN A 278 -19.13 -0.49 4.51
C GLN A 278 -20.22 0.32 5.21
N GLN A 279 -21.09 -0.32 6.00
CA GLN A 279 -22.15 0.38 6.74
C GLN A 279 -21.58 1.40 7.74
N VAL A 280 -20.53 1.03 8.48
CA VAL A 280 -19.87 1.93 9.43
C VAL A 280 -19.28 3.15 8.71
N VAL A 281 -18.58 2.93 7.59
CA VAL A 281 -18.02 4.01 6.77
C VAL A 281 -19.12 4.91 6.21
N GLU A 282 -20.20 4.34 5.69
CA GLU A 282 -21.32 5.10 5.13
C GLU A 282 -21.97 6.04 6.14
N VAL A 283 -22.32 5.53 7.33
CA VAL A 283 -23.03 6.33 8.33
C VAL A 283 -22.13 7.42 8.90
N LEU A 284 -20.84 7.14 9.10
CA LEU A 284 -19.86 8.14 9.54
C LEU A 284 -19.67 9.21 8.47
N PHE A 285 -19.48 8.81 7.21
CA PHE A 285 -19.33 9.73 6.10
C PHE A 285 -20.52 10.69 6.01
N ARG A 286 -21.75 10.16 5.95
CA ARG A 286 -22.97 10.98 5.87
C ARG A 286 -23.14 11.89 7.06
N HIS A 287 -22.78 11.43 8.26
CA HIS A 287 -22.84 12.26 9.46
C HIS A 287 -21.92 13.48 9.34
N TYR A 288 -20.65 13.28 8.97
CA TYR A 288 -19.66 14.36 8.88
C TYR A 288 -19.82 15.23 7.64
N GLU A 289 -20.35 14.70 6.55
CA GLU A 289 -20.73 15.49 5.38
C GLU A 289 -21.85 16.47 5.72
N ALA A 290 -22.86 16.02 6.47
CA ALA A 290 -23.98 16.86 6.91
C ALA A 290 -23.60 17.83 8.04
N HIS A 291 -22.55 17.53 8.81
CA HIS A 291 -22.10 18.33 9.96
C HIS A 291 -20.58 18.57 9.90
N PRO A 292 -20.07 19.30 8.88
CA PRO A 292 -18.64 19.51 8.69
C PRO A 292 -18.00 20.34 9.81
N ASP A 293 -18.79 21.07 10.59
CA ASP A 293 -18.38 21.78 11.82
C ASP A 293 -18.01 20.83 12.97
N ARG A 294 -18.48 19.57 12.93
CA ARG A 294 -18.20 18.55 13.96
C ARG A 294 -16.95 17.72 13.68
N ILE A 295 -16.25 17.97 12.58
CA ILE A 295 -14.99 17.32 12.26
C ILE A 295 -13.90 17.93 13.16
N PRO A 296 -13.29 17.17 14.10
CA PRO A 296 -12.36 17.71 15.09
C PRO A 296 -10.96 18.06 14.53
N GLY A 297 -10.72 17.76 13.25
CA GLY A 297 -9.47 18.02 12.54
C GLY A 297 -9.25 17.01 11.42
N TRP A 298 -8.03 16.97 10.86
CA TRP A 298 -7.67 16.01 9.80
C TRP A 298 -8.51 16.14 8.51
N SER A 299 -8.77 17.39 8.13
CA SER A 299 -9.40 17.82 6.87
C SER A 299 -8.95 19.25 6.58
N LEU A 300 -9.00 19.72 5.33
CA LEU A 300 -8.74 21.13 5.03
C LEU A 300 -10.04 21.95 5.14
N PRO A 301 -10.04 23.14 5.78
CA PRO A 301 -11.25 23.94 5.96
C PRO A 301 -11.92 24.41 4.66
N ASP A 302 -11.13 24.67 3.62
CA ASP A 302 -11.60 25.20 2.33
C ASP A 302 -12.16 24.12 1.40
N ASP A 303 -12.01 22.85 1.77
CA ASP A 303 -12.55 21.75 0.98
C ASP A 303 -14.08 21.63 1.14
N PRO A 304 -14.78 21.11 0.11
CA PRO A 304 -16.19 20.80 0.23
C PRO A 304 -16.45 19.77 1.33
N SER A 305 -17.65 19.82 1.92
CA SER A 305 -18.01 19.01 3.09
C SER A 305 -17.79 17.51 2.88
N TRP A 306 -18.12 16.97 1.69
CA TRP A 306 -17.90 15.57 1.34
C TRP A 306 -16.41 15.19 1.34
N ARG A 307 -15.51 16.07 0.89
CA ARG A 307 -14.06 15.81 0.89
C ARG A 307 -13.52 15.83 2.32
N ARG A 308 -13.98 16.79 3.11
CA ARG A 308 -13.62 16.89 4.53
C ARG A 308 -14.06 15.65 5.31
N ALA A 309 -15.28 15.16 5.04
CA ALA A 309 -15.79 13.91 5.62
C ALA A 309 -14.94 12.71 5.18
N ALA A 310 -14.61 12.62 3.89
CA ALA A 310 -13.78 11.53 3.36
C ALA A 310 -12.37 11.51 3.99
N ASP A 311 -11.71 12.66 4.11
CA ASP A 311 -10.39 12.77 4.74
C ASP A 311 -10.43 12.31 6.20
N TYR A 312 -11.44 12.77 6.95
CA TYR A 312 -11.58 12.43 8.35
C TYR A 312 -11.89 10.95 8.55
N VAL A 313 -12.86 10.40 7.80
CA VAL A 313 -13.29 8.99 7.90
C VAL A 313 -12.21 8.03 7.41
N SER A 314 -11.58 8.27 6.26
CA SER A 314 -10.45 7.46 5.79
C SER A 314 -9.27 7.50 6.75
N GLY A 315 -9.11 8.61 7.46
CA GLY A 315 -8.11 8.80 8.49
C GLY A 315 -8.35 8.01 9.79
N MET A 316 -9.52 7.40 10.02
CA MET A 316 -9.81 6.65 11.25
C MET A 316 -9.14 5.28 11.27
N THR A 317 -8.90 4.73 12.46
CA THR A 317 -8.57 3.31 12.66
C THR A 317 -9.86 2.49 12.77
N ASP A 318 -9.80 1.17 12.59
CA ASP A 318 -11.01 0.34 12.55
C ASP A 318 -11.80 0.41 13.87
N GLY A 319 -11.10 0.21 14.99
CA GLY A 319 -11.70 0.29 16.32
C GLY A 319 -12.22 1.69 16.67
N TYR A 320 -11.53 2.76 16.23
CA TYR A 320 -12.00 4.12 16.44
C TYR A 320 -13.25 4.43 15.61
N ALA A 321 -13.30 3.96 14.35
CA ALA A 321 -14.48 4.13 13.50
C ALA A 321 -15.71 3.44 14.11
N LEU A 322 -15.56 2.19 14.58
CA LEU A 322 -16.64 1.48 15.28
C LEU A 322 -17.08 2.23 16.54
N TRP A 323 -16.14 2.58 17.41
CA TRP A 323 -16.43 3.32 18.65
C TRP A 323 -17.13 4.65 18.37
N GLN A 324 -16.67 5.39 17.35
CA GLN A 324 -17.24 6.68 16.96
C GLN A 324 -18.67 6.52 16.44
N ALA A 325 -18.92 5.50 15.61
CA ALA A 325 -20.25 5.23 15.08
C ALA A 325 -21.25 4.85 16.19
N HIS A 326 -20.85 4.03 17.16
CA HIS A 326 -21.66 3.73 18.34
C HIS A 326 -21.89 4.97 19.23
N SER A 327 -20.84 5.75 19.50
CA SER A 327 -20.93 6.92 20.37
C SER A 327 -21.83 8.02 19.82
N LEU A 328 -21.95 8.10 18.49
CA LEU A 328 -22.87 9.00 17.79
C LEU A 328 -24.28 8.39 17.62
N GLY A 329 -24.52 7.14 18.07
CA GLY A 329 -25.79 6.44 17.90
C GLY A 329 -26.14 6.11 16.45
N LEU A 330 -25.13 6.02 15.57
CA LEU A 330 -25.32 5.77 14.13
C LEU A 330 -25.49 4.28 13.83
N ILE A 331 -24.96 3.42 14.69
CA ILE A 331 -25.10 1.96 14.66
C ILE A 331 -25.51 1.46 16.04
N ARG A 332 -26.16 0.30 16.09
CA ARG A 332 -26.68 -0.31 17.32
C ARG A 332 -25.65 -1.18 17.99
#